data_AF-A0A925YZ36-F1
#
_entry.id   AF-A0A925YZ36-F1
#
_cell.length_a   1.000
_cell.length_b   1.000
_cell.length_c   1.000
_cell.angle_alpha   90.00
_cell.angle_beta   90.00
_cell.angle_gamma   90.00
#
_symmetry.space_group_name_H-M   'P 1'
#
loop_
_entity.id
_entity.type
_entity.pdbx_description
1 polymer ?
#
loop_
_entity_poly.entity_id
_entity_poly.type
_entity_poly.pdbx_seq_one_letter_code
_entity_poly.pdbx_strand_id
1 'polypeptide(L)'
;MIFDEQHITNSVNKKLFPFALGGILVFLAVISMVIVYLKNENVEMIWMVGGTELLMYLLINAICSLVVRRFGTYLKKTILAYIINLVILLSFIFLLAGKSAFDYNDIFPIYSALVVCYFMSIVLAFIIRKVMEALRD
;
A
#
# COMPACT_ATOMS: atom_id res chain seq x y z
N MET A 1 -4.79 -4.27 27.96
CA MET A 1 -5.30 -3.42 26.86
C MET A 1 -5.86 -4.35 25.79
N ILE A 2 -7.03 -4.94 26.07
CA ILE A 2 -7.77 -5.80 25.14
C ILE A 2 -8.48 -4.82 24.20
N PHE A 3 -7.76 -4.22 23.25
CA PHE A 3 -8.41 -3.66 22.08
C PHE A 3 -8.90 -4.85 21.26
N ASP A 4 -10.05 -5.33 21.71
CA ASP A 4 -11.06 -6.12 21.04
C ASP A 4 -10.60 -6.68 19.68
N GLU A 5 -9.89 -7.83 19.75
CA GLU A 5 -9.40 -8.59 18.60
C GLU A 5 -10.56 -8.94 17.65
N GLN A 6 -11.79 -9.06 18.18
CA GLN A 6 -13.01 -9.20 17.40
C GLN A 6 -13.34 -7.91 16.62
N HIS A 7 -13.22 -6.72 17.20
CA HIS A 7 -13.43 -5.46 16.46
C HIS A 7 -12.43 -5.25 15.30
N ILE A 8 -11.15 -5.60 15.50
CA ILE A 8 -10.13 -5.50 14.43
C ILE A 8 -10.47 -6.49 13.31
N THR A 9 -10.72 -7.74 13.67
CA THR A 9 -11.08 -8.80 12.72
C THR A 9 -12.36 -8.43 11.96
N ASN A 10 -13.37 -7.88 12.62
CA ASN A 10 -14.62 -7.44 11.99
C ASN A 10 -14.41 -6.28 11.02
N SER A 11 -13.50 -5.35 11.34
CA SER A 11 -13.20 -4.20 10.49
C SER A 11 -12.43 -4.60 9.23
N VAL A 12 -11.40 -5.44 9.37
CA VAL A 12 -10.57 -5.90 8.25
C VAL A 12 -11.34 -6.83 7.30
N ASN A 13 -12.32 -7.59 7.81
CA ASN A 13 -13.15 -8.47 6.99
C ASN A 13 -14.24 -7.72 6.19
N LYS A 14 -14.40 -6.40 6.35
CA LYS A 14 -15.35 -5.62 5.55
C LYS A 14 -14.98 -5.68 4.06
N LYS A 15 -16.00 -5.79 3.19
CA LYS A 15 -15.81 -6.02 1.74
C LYS A 15 -14.91 -4.97 1.08
N LEU A 16 -15.00 -3.73 1.53
CA LEU A 16 -14.35 -2.55 0.97
C LEU A 16 -13.09 -2.12 1.74
N PHE A 17 -12.66 -2.88 2.76
CA PHE A 17 -11.55 -2.47 3.63
C PHE A 17 -10.25 -2.16 2.86
N PRO A 18 -9.77 -2.99 1.90
CA PRO A 18 -8.54 -2.68 1.16
C PRO A 18 -8.62 -1.37 0.34
N PHE A 19 -9.81 -1.04 -0.16
CA PHE A 19 -10.06 0.20 -0.90
C PHE A 19 -10.15 1.41 0.04
N ALA A 20 -10.80 1.25 1.19
CA ALA A 20 -10.89 2.31 2.19
C ALA A 20 -9.50 2.64 2.76
N LEU A 21 -8.71 1.61 3.09
CA LEU A 21 -7.32 1.78 3.53
C LEU A 21 -6.50 2.51 2.46
N GLY A 22 -6.57 2.04 1.21
CA GLY A 22 -5.85 2.65 0.10
C GLY A 22 -6.25 4.09 -0.15
N GLY A 23 -7.56 4.39 -0.10
CA GLY A 23 -8.07 5.75 -0.25
C GLY A 23 -7.60 6.70 0.86
N ILE A 24 -7.57 6.24 2.12
CA ILE A 24 -7.06 7.06 3.23
C ILE A 24 -5.57 7.36 3.05
N LEU A 25 -4.78 6.35 2.69
CA LEU A 25 -3.33 6.51 2.51
C LEU A 25 -3.01 7.42 1.30
N VAL A 26 -3.67 7.22 0.17
CA VAL A 26 -3.55 8.09 -1.00
C VAL A 26 -3.98 9.52 -0.67
N PHE A 27 -5.09 9.71 0.05
CA PHE A 27 -5.54 11.04 0.44
C PHE A 27 -4.49 11.76 1.31
N LEU A 28 -3.93 11.08 2.30
CA LEU A 28 -2.84 11.62 3.12
C LEU A 28 -1.61 11.94 2.28
N ALA A 29 -1.21 11.04 1.37
CA ALA A 29 -0.08 11.24 0.50
C ALA A 29 -0.28 12.44 -0.43
N VAL A 30 -1.46 12.59 -1.02
CA VAL A 30 -1.79 13.75 -1.87
C VAL A 30 -1.72 15.05 -1.07
N ILE A 31 -2.25 15.10 0.15
CA ILE A 31 -2.12 16.27 1.03
C ILE A 31 -0.63 16.58 1.28
N SER A 32 0.17 15.57 1.64
CA SER A 32 1.61 15.75 1.86
C SER A 32 2.33 16.23 0.60
N MET A 33 2.03 15.69 -0.58
CA MET A 33 2.59 16.14 -1.86
C MET A 33 2.22 17.59 -2.16
N VAL A 34 0.97 18.00 -1.90
CA VAL A 34 0.54 19.40 -2.08
C VAL A 34 1.30 20.32 -1.12
N ILE A 35 1.50 19.92 0.14
CA ILE A 35 2.28 20.70 1.11
C ILE A 35 3.73 20.87 0.64
N VAL A 36 4.37 19.79 0.20
CA VAL A 36 5.75 19.80 -0.33
C VAL A 36 5.84 20.72 -1.56
N TYR A 37 4.88 20.60 -2.48
CA TYR A 37 4.78 21.45 -3.67
C TYR A 37 4.65 22.94 -3.31
N LEU A 38 3.74 23.29 -2.39
CA LEU A 38 3.51 24.67 -1.96
C LEU A 38 4.72 25.30 -1.24
N LYS A 39 5.57 24.48 -0.62
CA LYS A 39 6.80 24.93 0.02
C LYS A 39 7.96 25.15 -0.95
N ASN A 40 7.76 24.93 -2.26
CA ASN A 40 8.82 24.92 -3.27
C ASN A 40 9.99 23.98 -2.89
N GLU A 41 9.68 22.88 -2.20
CA GLU A 41 10.66 21.85 -1.89
C GLU A 41 11.05 21.06 -3.16
N ASN A 42 12.18 20.35 -3.11
CA ASN A 42 12.70 19.59 -4.25
C ASN A 42 11.65 18.56 -4.73
N VAL A 43 11.47 18.46 -6.05
CA VAL A 43 10.60 17.48 -6.71
C VAL A 43 10.87 16.05 -6.23
N GLU A 44 12.11 15.73 -5.89
CA GLU A 44 12.49 14.45 -5.27
C GLU A 44 11.67 14.11 -4.01
N MET A 45 11.31 15.11 -3.21
CA MET A 45 10.49 14.87 -2.01
C MET A 45 9.06 14.43 -2.36
N ILE A 46 8.49 14.89 -3.47
CA ILE A 46 7.17 14.45 -3.95
C ILE A 46 7.21 12.95 -4.27
N TRP A 47 8.28 12.50 -4.93
CA TRP A 47 8.52 11.09 -5.20
C TRP A 47 8.76 10.30 -3.91
N MET A 48 9.52 10.83 -2.94
CA MET A 48 9.70 10.14 -1.65
C MET A 48 8.37 9.96 -0.90
N VAL A 49 7.48 10.97 -0.91
CA VAL A 49 6.14 10.85 -0.31
C VAL A 49 5.35 9.72 -0.96
N GLY A 50 5.39 9.61 -2.28
CA GLY A 50 4.72 8.52 -2.98
C GLY A 50 5.31 7.14 -2.67
N GLY A 51 6.64 7.00 -2.67
CA GLY A 51 7.29 5.76 -2.27
C GLY A 51 6.93 5.35 -0.83
N THR A 52 6.83 6.33 0.07
CA THR A 52 6.46 6.11 1.48
C THR A 52 5.00 5.66 1.62
N GLU A 53 4.08 6.22 0.83
CA GLU A 53 2.68 5.75 0.79
C GLU A 53 2.59 4.28 0.38
N LEU A 54 3.26 3.89 -0.71
CA LEU A 54 3.25 2.52 -1.20
C LEU A 54 3.86 1.55 -0.18
N LEU A 55 4.93 1.96 0.51
CA LEU A 55 5.54 1.20 1.58
C LEU A 55 4.59 1.01 2.77
N MET A 56 3.91 2.08 3.20
CA MET A 56 2.91 2.00 4.28
C MET A 56 1.73 1.12 3.90
N TYR A 57 1.24 1.23 2.66
CA TYR A 57 0.18 0.38 2.14
C TYR A 57 0.60 -1.10 2.19
N LEU A 58 1.81 -1.40 1.72
CA LEU A 58 2.39 -2.76 1.75
C LEU A 58 2.44 -3.30 3.18
N LEU A 59 2.99 -2.54 4.12
CA LEU A 59 3.15 -2.96 5.52
C LEU A 59 1.80 -3.23 6.20
N ILE A 60 0.86 -2.29 6.09
CA ILE A 60 -0.46 -2.43 6.72
C ILE A 60 -1.22 -3.59 6.07
N ASN A 61 -1.15 -3.73 4.75
CA ASN A 61 -1.78 -4.85 4.07
C ASN A 61 -1.19 -6.21 4.48
N ALA A 62 0.14 -6.31 4.62
CA ALA A 62 0.78 -7.53 5.09
C ALA A 62 0.25 -7.93 6.48
N ILE A 63 0.16 -6.98 7.41
CA ILE A 63 -0.40 -7.22 8.75
C ILE A 63 -1.88 -7.64 8.67
N CYS A 64 -2.70 -6.92 7.93
CA CYS A 64 -4.12 -7.22 7.78
C CYS A 64 -4.35 -8.61 7.16
N SER A 65 -3.51 -9.03 6.22
CA SER A 65 -3.64 -10.30 5.52
C SER A 65 -3.50 -11.53 6.43
N LEU A 66 -2.80 -11.40 7.56
CA LEU A 66 -2.64 -12.44 8.57
C LEU A 66 -3.92 -12.68 9.39
N VAL A 67 -4.74 -11.64 9.59
CA VAL A 67 -5.93 -11.66 10.46
C VAL A 67 -7.21 -12.03 9.71
N VAL A 68 -7.22 -11.90 8.38
CA VAL A 68 -8.41 -12.13 7.54
C VAL A 68 -8.86 -13.59 7.55
N ARG A 69 -10.18 -13.85 7.63
CA ARG A 69 -10.69 -15.23 7.58
C ARG A 69 -10.66 -15.86 6.19
N ARG A 70 -10.99 -15.10 5.14
CA ARG A 70 -11.05 -15.58 3.73
C ARG A 70 -9.92 -14.99 2.89
N PHE A 71 -8.71 -15.55 2.99
CA PHE A 71 -7.51 -15.02 2.33
C PHE A 71 -7.68 -14.82 0.82
N GLY A 72 -8.19 -15.83 0.10
CA GLY A 72 -8.27 -15.78 -1.36
C GLY A 72 -9.16 -14.65 -1.91
N THR A 73 -10.29 -14.37 -1.25
CA THR A 73 -11.16 -13.24 -1.63
C THR A 73 -10.53 -11.90 -1.27
N TYR A 74 -9.81 -11.82 -0.15
CA TYR A 74 -9.10 -10.61 0.25
C TYR A 74 -7.94 -10.29 -0.68
N LEU A 75 -7.15 -11.30 -1.05
CA LEU A 75 -6.02 -11.19 -1.95
C LEU A 75 -6.40 -10.52 -3.28
N LYS A 76 -7.43 -11.01 -3.96
CA LYS A 76 -7.89 -10.44 -5.24
C LYS A 76 -8.25 -8.96 -5.11
N LYS A 77 -8.89 -8.58 -4.01
CA LYS A 77 -9.31 -7.20 -3.76
C LYS A 77 -8.13 -6.31 -3.43
N THR A 78 -7.18 -6.78 -2.62
CA THR A 78 -6.02 -5.97 -2.30
C THR A 78 -5.13 -5.76 -3.52
N ILE A 79 -4.93 -6.78 -4.38
CA ILE A 79 -4.18 -6.59 -5.63
C ILE A 79 -4.84 -5.50 -6.48
N LEU A 80 -6.18 -5.55 -6.63
CA LEU A 80 -6.91 -4.54 -7.38
C LEU A 80 -6.81 -3.15 -6.74
N ALA A 81 -6.96 -3.06 -5.41
CA ALA A 81 -6.83 -1.81 -4.67
C ALA A 81 -5.40 -1.23 -4.77
N TYR A 82 -4.38 -2.08 -4.73
CA TYR A 82 -2.98 -1.68 -4.90
C TYR A 82 -2.71 -1.11 -6.29
N ILE A 83 -3.19 -1.77 -7.35
CA ILE A 83 -3.06 -1.25 -8.73
C ILE A 83 -3.75 0.11 -8.87
N ILE A 84 -4.96 0.25 -8.32
CA ILE A 84 -5.70 1.54 -8.35
C ILE A 84 -4.92 2.61 -7.59
N ASN A 85 -4.44 2.30 -6.37
CA ASN A 85 -3.60 3.22 -5.58
C ASN A 85 -2.37 3.65 -6.36
N LEU A 86 -1.63 2.70 -6.94
CA LEU A 86 -0.43 2.96 -7.72
C LEU A 86 -0.71 3.91 -8.89
N VAL A 87 -1.79 3.66 -9.65
CA VAL A 87 -2.17 4.50 -10.79
C VAL A 87 -2.55 5.92 -10.33
N ILE A 88 -3.36 6.05 -9.28
CA ILE A 88 -3.76 7.36 -8.75
C ILE A 88 -2.53 8.13 -8.27
N LEU A 89 -1.69 7.47 -7.46
CA LEU A 89 -0.50 8.09 -6.88
C LEU A 89 0.48 8.55 -7.96
N LEU A 90 0.78 7.70 -8.95
CA LEU A 90 1.63 8.08 -10.09
C LEU A 90 1.03 9.24 -10.87
N SER A 91 -0.29 9.26 -11.08
CA SER A 91 -0.97 10.38 -11.77
C SER A 91 -0.78 11.70 -11.02
N PHE A 92 -0.91 11.71 -9.70
CA PHE A 92 -0.68 12.90 -8.89
C PHE A 92 0.79 13.31 -8.86
N ILE A 93 1.72 12.35 -8.76
CA ILE A 93 3.15 12.63 -8.83
C ILE A 93 3.49 13.29 -10.16
N PHE A 94 3.02 12.75 -11.29
CA PHE A 94 3.27 13.35 -12.61
C PHE A 94 2.68 14.75 -12.74
N LEU A 95 1.46 14.96 -12.21
CA LEU A 95 0.81 16.25 -12.23
C LEU A 95 1.61 17.32 -11.45
N LEU A 96 2.16 16.96 -10.29
CA LEU A 96 2.84 17.91 -9.38
C LEU A 96 4.35 18.05 -9.65
N ALA A 97 5.02 16.96 -10.04
CA ALA A 97 6.45 16.96 -10.34
C ALA A 97 6.77 17.65 -11.67
N GLY A 98 5.79 17.73 -12.58
CA GLY A 98 5.94 18.40 -13.89
C GLY A 98 6.97 17.76 -14.83
N LYS A 99 7.49 16.58 -14.48
CA LYS A 99 8.53 15.83 -15.20
C LYS A 99 8.13 14.38 -15.35
N SER A 100 8.61 13.73 -16.40
CA SER A 100 8.30 12.32 -16.67
C SER A 100 9.14 11.40 -15.78
N ALA A 101 8.70 10.15 -15.60
CA ALA A 101 9.42 9.17 -14.77
C ALA A 101 10.76 8.79 -15.40
N PHE A 102 10.89 8.98 -16.72
CA PHE A 102 12.11 8.69 -17.47
C PHE A 102 13.21 9.73 -17.21
N ASP A 103 12.86 10.89 -16.64
CA ASP A 103 13.84 11.92 -16.27
C ASP A 103 14.51 11.60 -14.92
N TYR A 104 13.94 10.67 -14.14
CA TYR A 104 14.41 10.25 -12.82
C TYR A 104 14.80 8.77 -12.82
N ASN A 105 15.85 8.45 -13.58
CA ASN A 105 16.40 7.09 -13.69
C ASN A 105 16.70 6.42 -12.33
N ASP A 106 16.99 7.20 -11.29
CA ASP A 106 17.30 6.67 -9.96
C ASP A 106 16.04 6.31 -9.14
N ILE A 107 14.89 6.92 -9.45
CA ILE A 107 13.64 6.76 -8.68
C ILE A 107 12.82 5.59 -9.22
N PHE A 108 12.84 5.36 -10.53
CA PHE A 108 12.10 4.27 -11.17
C PHE A 108 12.43 2.87 -10.59
N PRO A 109 13.70 2.52 -10.35
CA PRO A 109 14.06 1.26 -9.69
C PRO A 109 13.41 1.09 -8.31
N ILE A 110 13.29 2.17 -7.53
CA ILE A 110 12.71 2.13 -6.18
C ILE A 110 11.23 1.74 -6.24
N TYR A 111 10.46 2.37 -7.14
CA TYR A 111 9.06 2.04 -7.32
C TYR A 111 8.86 0.62 -7.85
N SER A 112 9.72 0.19 -8.79
CA SER A 112 9.70 -1.19 -9.27
C SER A 112 9.97 -2.20 -8.14
N ALA A 113 10.93 -1.89 -7.25
CA ALA A 113 11.23 -2.71 -6.09
C ALA A 113 10.06 -2.75 -5.10
N LEU A 114 9.36 -1.64 -4.87
CA LEU A 114 8.16 -1.60 -4.03
C LEU A 114 7.04 -2.49 -4.57
N VAL A 115 6.84 -2.50 -5.89
CA VAL A 115 5.86 -3.39 -6.54
C VAL A 115 6.26 -4.86 -6.35
N VAL A 116 7.53 -5.21 -6.58
CA VAL A 116 8.03 -6.58 -6.35
C VAL A 116 7.88 -6.98 -4.89
N CYS A 117 8.27 -6.10 -3.95
CA CYS A 117 8.11 -6.32 -2.52
C CYS A 117 6.65 -6.55 -2.13
N TYR A 118 5.70 -5.85 -2.76
CA TYR A 118 4.28 -6.06 -2.50
C TYR A 118 3.86 -7.50 -2.84
N PHE A 119 4.20 -7.99 -4.04
CA PHE A 119 3.88 -9.37 -4.42
C PHE A 119 4.62 -10.40 -3.56
N MET A 120 5.89 -10.15 -3.20
CA MET A 120 6.63 -11.02 -2.29
C MET A 120 6.00 -11.08 -0.90
N SER A 121 5.51 -9.95 -0.38
CA SER A 121 4.82 -9.90 0.92
C SER A 121 3.52 -10.72 0.92
N ILE A 122 2.79 -10.73 -0.19
CA ILE A 122 1.61 -11.56 -0.39
C ILE A 122 1.98 -13.06 -0.32
N VAL A 123 3.05 -13.44 -1.03
CA VAL A 123 3.52 -14.85 -1.04
C VAL A 123 3.94 -15.26 0.36
N LEU A 124 4.68 -14.40 1.06
CA LEU A 124 5.11 -14.64 2.43
C LEU A 124 3.91 -14.79 3.37
N ALA A 125 2.91 -13.90 3.28
CA ALA A 125 1.70 -13.99 4.08
C ALA A 125 0.93 -15.30 3.82
N PHE A 126 0.89 -15.75 2.56
CA PHE A 126 0.30 -17.04 2.21
C PHE A 126 1.05 -18.22 2.87
N ILE A 127 2.39 -18.21 2.81
CA ILE A 127 3.22 -19.25 3.45
C ILE A 127 3.01 -19.27 4.96
N ILE A 128 3.08 -18.10 5.63
CA ILE A 128 2.88 -17.99 7.08
C ILE A 128 1.53 -18.60 7.48
N ARG A 129 0.46 -18.28 6.74
CA ARG A 129 -0.87 -18.85 7.01
C ARG A 129 -0.92 -20.36 6.84
N LYS A 130 -0.26 -20.90 5.82
CA LYS A 130 -0.20 -22.35 5.60
C LYS A 130 0.54 -23.07 6.72
N VAL A 131 1.63 -22.48 7.23
CA VAL A 131 2.36 -23.02 8.38
C VAL A 131 1.51 -22.95 9.65
N MET A 132 0.81 -21.83 9.90
CA MET A 132 -0.08 -21.71 11.06
C MET A 132 -1.27 -22.69 11.02
N GLU A 133 -1.82 -22.97 9.84
CA GLU A 133 -2.84 -24.00 9.65
C GLU A 133 -2.29 -25.39 10.01
N ALA A 134 -1.11 -25.75 9.48
CA ALA A 134 -0.47 -27.04 9.72
C ALA A 134 0.01 -27.26 11.16
N LEU A 135 0.31 -26.19 11.92
CA LEU A 135 0.69 -26.27 13.34
C LEU A 135 -0.52 -26.38 14.28
N ARG A 136 -1.72 -26.09 13.79
CA ARG A 136 -2.96 -26.14 14.58
C ARG A 136 -3.65 -27.50 14.49
N ASP A 137 -3.38 -28.23 13.42
CA ASP A 137 -3.77 -29.63 13.20
C ASP A 137 -2.76 -30.60 13.85
#